data_AF-A0A7T4A0K8-F1
#
_entry.id   AF-A0A7T4A0K8-F1
#
_cell.length_a   1.000
_cell.length_b   1.000
_cell.length_c   1.000
_cell.angle_alpha   90.00
_cell.angle_beta   90.00
_cell.angle_gamma   90.00
#
_symmetry.space_group_name_H-M   'P 1'
#
loop_
_entity.id
_entity.type
_entity.pdbx_description
1 polymer ?
#
loop_
_entity_poly.entity_id
_entity_poly.type
_entity_poly.pdbx_seq_one_letter_code
_entity_poly.pdbx_strand_id
1 'polypeptide(L)'
;MITGVLMITGLLVAATLTNGLLAGLFFAFVCAVSPAYRRLDDGEFVRGFRAINSVILRPTFLVVFVGAPLTAVAAAVTGTLRIKVEPGGLGIASDPVGTALLWIGAAASVVSFLITAAVSVPLNQGLDRAPIDTFGQQQAARVTFETRWNRANLARTLTSTLSVFALAAALALG
;
A
#
# COMPACT_ATOMS: atom_id res chain seq x y z
N MET A 1 -23.92 -17.71 -11.84
CA MET A 1 -24.89 -16.84 -11.12
C MET A 1 -24.36 -16.50 -9.74
N ILE A 2 -24.43 -17.45 -8.79
CA ILE A 2 -23.73 -17.40 -7.49
C ILE A 2 -22.21 -17.19 -7.70
N THR A 3 -21.63 -17.80 -8.74
CA THR A 3 -20.21 -17.70 -9.06
C THR A 3 -19.72 -16.28 -9.39
N GLY A 4 -20.51 -15.46 -10.07
CA GLY A 4 -20.09 -14.11 -10.48
C GLY A 4 -20.09 -13.12 -9.30
N VAL A 5 -21.13 -13.21 -8.47
CA VAL A 5 -21.25 -12.43 -7.22
C VAL A 5 -20.20 -12.89 -6.21
N LEU A 6 -20.02 -14.20 -6.00
CA LEU A 6 -18.94 -14.73 -5.16
C LEU A 6 -17.56 -14.29 -5.64
N MET A 7 -17.36 -14.19 -6.95
CA MET A 7 -16.08 -13.76 -7.52
C MET A 7 -15.79 -12.28 -7.22
N ILE A 8 -16.72 -11.35 -7.46
CA ILE A 8 -16.49 -9.93 -7.17
C ILE A 8 -16.38 -9.66 -5.67
N THR A 9 -17.22 -10.28 -4.84
CA THR A 9 -17.12 -10.19 -3.38
C THR A 9 -15.79 -10.76 -2.90
N GLY A 10 -15.35 -11.89 -3.44
CA GLY A 10 -14.03 -12.46 -3.14
C GLY A 10 -12.88 -11.53 -3.51
N LEU A 11 -12.94 -10.89 -4.68
CA LEU A 11 -11.96 -9.89 -5.11
C LEU A 11 -11.95 -8.65 -4.20
N LEU A 12 -13.12 -8.14 -3.82
CA LEU A 12 -13.24 -7.00 -2.91
C LEU A 12 -12.71 -7.30 -1.51
N VAL A 13 -13.03 -8.48 -0.97
CA VAL A 13 -12.51 -8.94 0.33
C VAL A 13 -10.99 -9.07 0.25
N ALA A 14 -10.46 -9.74 -0.78
CA ALA A 14 -9.02 -9.88 -1.00
C ALA A 14 -8.34 -8.51 -1.10
N ALA A 15 -8.86 -7.61 -1.94
CA ALA A 15 -8.33 -6.27 -2.14
C ALA A 15 -8.34 -5.45 -0.86
N THR A 16 -9.46 -5.46 -0.12
CA THR A 16 -9.60 -4.74 1.14
C THR A 16 -8.61 -5.26 2.19
N LEU A 17 -8.46 -6.58 2.32
CA LEU A 17 -7.52 -7.19 3.25
C LEU A 17 -6.07 -6.84 2.91
N THR A 18 -5.65 -7.01 1.65
CA THR A 18 -4.27 -6.74 1.26
C THR A 18 -3.91 -5.25 1.35
N ASN A 19 -4.83 -4.35 0.95
CA ASN A 19 -4.62 -2.91 1.12
C ASN A 19 -4.67 -2.50 2.60
N GLY A 20 -5.47 -3.17 3.43
CA GLY A 20 -5.52 -2.97 4.88
C GLY A 20 -4.21 -3.32 5.57
N LEU A 21 -3.60 -4.45 5.20
CA LEU A 21 -2.28 -4.84 5.69
C LEU A 21 -1.20 -3.81 5.32
N LEU A 22 -1.22 -3.30 4.08
CA LEU A 22 -0.28 -2.25 3.64
C LEU A 22 -0.53 -0.91 4.34
N ALA A 23 -1.79 -0.49 4.45
CA ALA A 23 -2.16 0.74 5.15
C ALA A 23 -1.72 0.68 6.62
N GLY A 24 -1.97 -0.43 7.31
CA GLY A 24 -1.53 -0.65 8.68
C GLY A 24 -0.01 -0.64 8.84
N LEU A 25 0.71 -1.30 7.92
CA LEU A 25 2.17 -1.29 7.90
C LEU A 25 2.71 0.14 7.76
N PHE A 26 2.24 0.91 6.76
CA PHE A 26 2.71 2.28 6.53
C PHE A 26 2.33 3.22 7.68
N PHE A 27 1.12 3.07 8.21
CA PHE A 27 0.64 3.82 9.37
C PHE A 27 1.49 3.57 10.62
N ALA A 28 1.90 2.32 10.88
CA ALA A 28 2.79 1.99 11.98
C ALA A 28 4.14 2.75 11.87
N PHE A 29 4.65 2.95 10.65
CA PHE A 29 5.83 3.79 10.45
C PHE A 29 5.58 5.26 10.74
N VAL A 30 4.43 5.81 10.36
CA VAL A 30 4.07 7.21 10.68
C VAL A 30 3.95 7.44 12.18
N CYS A 31 3.26 6.54 12.89
CA CYS A 31 2.87 6.76 14.29
C CYS A 31 3.87 6.26 15.32
N ALA A 32 4.66 5.23 15.01
CA ALA A 32 5.54 4.59 15.98
C ALA A 32 6.98 4.47 15.49
N VAL A 33 7.22 3.83 14.33
CA VAL A 33 8.59 3.48 13.91
C VAL A 33 9.41 4.73 13.58
N SER A 34 8.96 5.61 12.67
CA SER A 34 9.72 6.82 12.33
C SER A 34 9.89 7.77 13.53
N PRO A 35 8.88 7.99 14.41
CA PRO A 35 9.10 8.71 15.66
C PRO A 35 10.12 8.08 16.62
N ALA A 36 10.18 6.76 16.73
CA ALA A 36 11.18 6.07 17.53
C ALA A 36 12.57 6.22 16.90
N TYR A 37 12.68 6.01 15.58
CA TYR A 37 13.93 6.14 14.83
C TYR A 37 14.50 7.56 14.86
N ARG A 38 13.64 8.59 14.95
CA ARG A 38 14.10 9.98 15.14
C ARG A 38 14.94 10.18 16.40
N ARG A 39 14.78 9.32 17.42
CA ARG A 39 15.51 9.39 18.69
C ARG A 39 16.84 8.62 18.67
N LEU A 40 17.11 7.87 17.60
CA LEU A 40 18.36 7.13 17.45
C LEU A 40 19.47 8.03 16.89
N ASP A 41 20.70 7.69 17.21
CA ASP A 41 21.87 8.29 16.57
C ASP A 41 21.94 7.88 15.10
N ASP A 42 22.64 8.66 14.26
CA ASP A 42 22.64 8.47 12.81
C ASP A 42 23.10 7.06 12.38
N GLY A 43 24.14 6.53 13.01
CA GLY A 43 24.61 5.18 12.74
C GLY A 43 23.57 4.09 13.09
N GLU A 44 22.87 4.26 14.21
CA GLU A 44 21.83 3.32 14.66
C GLU A 44 20.59 3.40 13.75
N PHE A 45 20.18 4.61 13.38
CA PHE A 45 19.12 4.86 12.40
C PHE A 45 19.39 4.10 11.11
N VAL A 46 20.58 4.28 10.51
CA VAL A 46 20.93 3.69 9.21
C VAL A 46 21.00 2.17 9.32
N ARG A 47 21.68 1.64 10.35
CA ARG A 47 21.76 0.18 10.58
C ARG A 47 20.38 -0.44 10.81
N GLY A 48 19.52 0.22 11.57
CA GLY A 48 18.16 -0.22 11.83
C GLY A 48 17.30 -0.25 10.56
N PHE A 49 17.37 0.77 9.70
CA PHE A 49 16.61 0.78 8.44
C PHE A 49 17.14 -0.27 7.45
N ARG A 50 18.46 -0.46 7.37
CA ARG A 50 19.07 -1.55 6.56
C ARG A 50 18.61 -2.93 7.03
N ALA A 51 18.55 -3.15 8.34
CA ALA A 51 18.06 -4.40 8.91
C ALA A 51 16.59 -4.65 8.53
N ILE A 52 15.75 -3.61 8.49
CA ILE A 52 14.37 -3.71 7.99
C ILE A 52 14.37 -4.03 6.48
N ASN A 53 15.16 -3.31 5.68
CA ASN A 53 15.23 -3.49 4.22
C ASN A 53 15.62 -4.93 3.84
N SER A 54 16.54 -5.54 4.58
CA SER A 54 17.01 -6.91 4.31
C SER A 54 15.97 -8.00 4.60
N VAL A 55 15.02 -7.75 5.52
CA VAL A 55 14.03 -8.76 5.93
C VAL A 55 12.64 -8.53 5.33
N ILE A 56 12.32 -7.32 4.86
CA ILE A 56 10.96 -6.99 4.40
C ILE A 56 10.61 -7.62 3.04
N LEU A 57 11.58 -7.88 2.17
CA LEU A 57 11.35 -8.45 0.82
C LEU A 57 11.09 -9.97 0.82
N ARG A 58 10.47 -10.50 1.88
CA ARG A 58 10.06 -11.91 1.95
C ARG A 58 8.87 -12.19 1.02
N PRO A 59 8.71 -13.43 0.52
CA PRO A 59 7.60 -13.79 -0.37
C PRO A 59 6.23 -13.42 0.18
N THR A 60 6.02 -13.53 1.49
CA THR A 60 4.76 -13.15 2.16
C THR A 60 4.42 -11.67 1.97
N PHE A 61 5.40 -10.77 2.12
CA PHE A 61 5.20 -9.35 1.85
C PHE A 61 4.96 -9.08 0.37
N LEU A 62 5.74 -9.72 -0.52
CA LEU A 62 5.60 -9.51 -1.97
C LEU A 62 4.22 -9.94 -2.49
N VAL A 63 3.66 -11.03 -1.96
CA VAL A 63 2.28 -11.46 -2.28
C VAL A 63 1.27 -10.40 -1.90
N VAL A 64 1.37 -9.81 -0.70
CA VAL A 64 0.46 -8.74 -0.26
C VAL A 64 0.68 -7.45 -1.08
N PHE A 65 1.94 -7.09 -1.29
CA PHE A 65 2.34 -5.86 -1.97
C PHE A 65 1.91 -5.81 -3.44
N VAL A 66 2.08 -6.92 -4.17
CA VAL A 66 1.65 -7.04 -5.57
C VAL A 66 0.17 -7.38 -5.66
N GLY A 67 -0.34 -8.21 -4.74
CA GLY A 67 -1.73 -8.60 -4.69
C GLY A 67 -2.69 -7.43 -4.47
N ALA A 68 -2.30 -6.44 -3.66
CA ALA A 68 -3.13 -5.26 -3.36
C ALA A 68 -3.61 -4.49 -4.60
N PRO A 69 -2.73 -3.98 -5.49
CA PRO A 69 -3.18 -3.29 -6.69
C PRO A 69 -3.84 -4.24 -7.71
N LEU A 70 -3.37 -5.48 -7.83
CA LEU A 70 -3.94 -6.44 -8.78
C LEU A 70 -5.40 -6.78 -8.44
N THR A 71 -5.67 -7.10 -7.18
CA THR A 71 -7.02 -7.45 -6.74
C THR A 71 -7.96 -6.24 -6.77
N ALA A 72 -7.46 -5.04 -6.42
CA ALA A 72 -8.26 -3.81 -6.50
C ALA A 72 -8.63 -3.46 -7.96
N VAL A 73 -7.68 -3.55 -8.89
CA VAL A 73 -7.95 -3.33 -10.32
C VAL A 73 -8.88 -4.41 -10.88
N ALA A 74 -8.66 -5.68 -10.52
CA ALA A 74 -9.55 -6.77 -10.93
C ALA A 74 -10.99 -6.54 -10.43
N ALA A 75 -11.17 -6.10 -9.18
CA ALA A 75 -12.49 -5.74 -8.63
C ALA A 75 -13.13 -4.59 -9.43
N ALA A 76 -12.37 -3.54 -9.75
CA ALA A 76 -12.88 -2.42 -10.55
C ALA A 76 -13.27 -2.83 -11.98
N VAL A 77 -12.42 -3.60 -12.66
CA VAL A 77 -12.69 -4.08 -14.03
C VAL A 77 -13.87 -5.05 -14.06
N THR A 78 -13.93 -6.02 -13.15
CA THR A 78 -15.05 -6.97 -13.10
C THR A 78 -16.36 -6.31 -12.70
N GLY A 79 -16.32 -5.34 -11.77
CA GLY A 79 -17.47 -4.52 -11.40
C GLY A 79 -17.96 -3.64 -12.55
N THR A 80 -17.07 -3.11 -13.39
CA THR A 80 -17.47 -2.23 -14.51
C THR A 80 -17.90 -2.96 -15.77
N LEU A 81 -17.32 -4.13 -16.07
CA LEU A 81 -17.64 -4.92 -17.26
C LEU A 81 -19.01 -5.62 -17.18
N ARG A 82 -19.80 -5.37 -16.12
CA ARG A 82 -21.19 -5.85 -16.01
C ARG A 82 -21.28 -7.34 -16.34
N ILE A 83 -20.53 -8.20 -15.66
CA ILE A 83 -20.81 -9.65 -15.73
C ILE A 83 -22.23 -9.82 -15.19
N LYS A 84 -23.23 -9.85 -16.10
CA LYS A 84 -24.68 -9.76 -15.91
C LYS A 84 -25.11 -10.11 -14.48
N VAL A 85 -25.20 -9.10 -13.63
CA VAL A 85 -25.88 -9.19 -12.35
C VAL A 85 -27.33 -8.84 -12.62
N GLU A 86 -28.21 -9.84 -12.52
CA GLU A 86 -29.66 -9.65 -12.64
C GLU A 86 -30.21 -8.80 -11.48
N PRO A 87 -31.44 -8.26 -11.62
CA PRO A 87 -32.09 -7.49 -10.56
C PRO A 87 -32.11 -8.29 -9.25
N GLY A 88 -31.35 -7.87 -8.24
CA GLY A 88 -31.28 -8.51 -6.92
C GLY A 88 -29.92 -9.08 -6.51
N GLY A 89 -28.89 -9.07 -7.37
CA GLY A 89 -27.50 -9.31 -6.94
C GLY A 89 -26.77 -7.99 -6.61
N LEU A 90 -25.64 -8.06 -5.89
CA LEU A 90 -24.84 -6.89 -5.46
C LEU A 90 -24.73 -5.85 -6.60
N GLY A 91 -25.45 -4.75 -6.44
CA GLY A 91 -25.72 -3.71 -7.43
C GLY A 91 -24.61 -2.68 -7.58
N ILE A 92 -23.41 -2.88 -7.01
CA ILE A 92 -22.25 -1.96 -7.13
C ILE A 92 -21.98 -1.52 -8.57
N ALA A 93 -22.14 -2.46 -9.53
CA ALA A 93 -21.89 -2.24 -10.95
C ALA A 93 -22.94 -1.35 -11.63
N SER A 94 -24.15 -1.29 -11.07
CA SER A 94 -25.29 -0.52 -11.57
C SER A 94 -25.40 0.87 -10.96
N ASP A 95 -24.84 1.06 -9.78
CA ASP A 95 -24.78 2.33 -9.08
C ASP A 95 -23.53 3.13 -9.49
N PRO A 96 -23.69 4.36 -10.01
CA PRO A 96 -22.56 5.24 -10.33
C PRO A 96 -21.63 5.47 -9.13
N VAL A 97 -22.16 5.48 -7.90
CA VAL A 97 -21.36 5.68 -6.68
C VAL A 97 -20.49 4.47 -6.41
N GLY A 98 -21.07 3.25 -6.38
CA GLY A 98 -20.31 2.00 -6.26
C GLY A 98 -19.20 1.87 -7.30
N THR A 99 -19.49 2.17 -8.57
CA THR A 99 -18.48 2.14 -9.65
C THR A 99 -17.36 3.16 -9.43
N ALA A 100 -17.69 4.38 -8.99
CA ALA A 100 -16.69 5.39 -8.67
C ALA A 100 -15.78 4.95 -7.51
N LEU A 101 -16.36 4.37 -6.46
CA LEU A 101 -15.61 3.86 -5.30
C LEU A 101 -14.63 2.75 -5.68
N LEU A 102 -15.03 1.82 -6.56
CA LEU A 102 -14.13 0.78 -7.07
C LEU A 102 -12.90 1.36 -7.77
N TRP A 103 -13.10 2.32 -8.69
CA TRP A 103 -12.00 2.96 -9.40
C TRP A 103 -11.14 3.85 -8.53
N ILE A 104 -11.73 4.58 -7.56
CA ILE A 104 -10.98 5.33 -6.55
C ILE A 104 -10.09 4.37 -5.74
N GLY A 105 -10.67 3.25 -5.30
CA GLY A 105 -9.96 2.21 -4.56
C GLY A 105 -8.78 1.64 -5.34
N ALA A 106 -9.00 1.28 -6.60
CA ALA A 106 -7.97 0.75 -7.50
C ALA A 106 -6.88 1.79 -7.79
N ALA A 107 -7.25 3.02 -8.16
CA ALA A 107 -6.31 4.09 -8.45
C ALA A 107 -5.43 4.42 -7.24
N ALA A 108 -6.03 4.54 -6.06
CA ALA A 108 -5.29 4.82 -4.82
C ALA A 108 -4.32 3.69 -4.46
N SER A 109 -4.72 2.43 -4.65
CA SER A 109 -3.84 1.26 -4.47
C SER A 109 -2.64 1.29 -5.43
N VAL A 110 -2.90 1.53 -6.72
CA VAL A 110 -1.86 1.65 -7.75
C VAL A 110 -0.90 2.80 -7.45
N VAL A 111 -1.41 3.97 -7.02
CA VAL A 111 -0.55 5.10 -6.62
C VAL A 111 0.35 4.72 -5.45
N SER A 112 -0.16 4.04 -4.42
CA SER A 112 0.65 3.57 -3.29
C SER A 112 1.76 2.60 -3.73
N PHE A 113 1.43 1.67 -4.64
CA PHE A 113 2.40 0.76 -5.25
C PHE A 113 3.48 1.53 -6.03
N LEU A 114 3.09 2.49 -6.86
CA LEU A 114 4.02 3.30 -7.66
C LEU A 114 4.93 4.18 -6.78
N ILE A 115 4.42 4.78 -5.70
CA ILE A 115 5.26 5.51 -4.73
C ILE A 115 6.29 4.56 -4.10
N THR A 116 5.88 3.33 -3.81
CA THR A 116 6.80 2.32 -3.27
C THR A 116 7.90 2.00 -4.28
N ALA A 117 7.53 1.62 -5.51
CA ALA A 117 8.46 1.20 -6.54
C ALA A 117 9.38 2.33 -7.03
N ALA A 118 8.85 3.55 -7.22
CA ALA A 118 9.59 4.66 -7.83
C ALA A 118 10.31 5.55 -6.81
N VAL A 119 9.93 5.53 -5.52
CA VAL A 119 10.53 6.40 -4.49
C VAL A 119 11.12 5.57 -3.36
N SER A 120 10.32 4.73 -2.72
CA SER A 120 10.74 4.07 -1.47
C SER A 120 11.82 3.01 -1.72
N VAL A 121 11.66 2.19 -2.76
CA VAL A 121 12.64 1.16 -3.13
C VAL A 121 13.98 1.77 -3.54
N PRO A 122 14.06 2.79 -4.42
CA PRO A 122 15.33 3.46 -4.73
C PRO A 122 15.99 4.10 -3.51
N LEU A 123 15.21 4.72 -2.61
CA LEU A 123 15.76 5.29 -1.37
C LEU A 123 16.33 4.21 -0.45
N ASN A 124 15.63 3.09 -0.28
CA ASN A 124 16.09 1.96 0.52
C ASN A 124 17.41 1.40 -0.03
N GLN A 125 17.47 1.14 -1.34
CA GLN A 125 18.68 0.65 -1.99
C GLN A 125 19.85 1.66 -1.92
N GLY A 126 19.56 2.96 -2.01
CA GLY A 126 20.56 4.00 -1.82
C GLY A 126 21.12 4.00 -0.40
N LEU A 127 20.23 3.90 0.60
CA LEU A 127 20.61 3.78 2.01
C LEU A 127 21.43 2.53 2.26
N ASP A 128 21.09 1.38 1.65
CA ASP A 128 21.80 0.11 1.80
C ASP A 128 23.24 0.17 1.25
N ARG A 129 23.50 0.99 0.23
CA ARG A 129 24.81 1.14 -0.41
C ARG A 129 25.67 2.28 0.14
N ALA A 130 25.10 3.19 0.93
CA ALA A 130 25.84 4.35 1.45
C ALA A 130 27.04 3.94 2.35
N PRO A 131 28.16 4.65 2.35
CA PRO A 131 29.20 4.41 3.35
C PRO A 131 28.71 4.84 4.75
N ILE A 132 29.17 4.17 5.81
CA ILE A 132 28.76 4.48 7.21
C ILE A 132 29.91 4.31 8.22
N ASP A 133 31.16 4.30 7.76
CA ASP A 133 32.34 4.01 8.58
C ASP A 133 32.70 5.18 9.51
N THR A 134 32.35 6.40 9.11
CA THR A 134 32.58 7.62 9.90
C THR A 134 31.27 8.29 10.31
N PHE A 135 31.32 9.12 11.35
CA PHE A 135 30.17 9.91 11.79
C PHE A 135 29.59 10.78 10.65
N GLY A 136 30.45 11.47 9.88
CA GLY A 136 30.00 12.30 8.77
C GLY A 136 29.30 11.51 7.65
N GLN A 137 29.73 10.28 7.38
CA GLN A 137 29.08 9.40 6.42
C GLN A 137 27.70 8.91 6.91
N GLN A 138 27.58 8.56 8.19
CA GLN A 138 26.31 8.16 8.81
C GLN A 138 25.28 9.31 8.74
N GLN A 139 25.70 10.51 9.10
CA GLN A 139 24.86 11.71 9.03
C GLN A 139 24.39 12.00 7.60
N ALA A 140 25.30 11.97 6.62
CA ALA A 140 24.97 12.21 5.21
C ALA A 140 23.96 11.19 4.66
N ALA A 141 24.13 9.91 5.01
CA ALA A 141 23.21 8.83 4.64
C ALA A 141 21.80 9.07 5.21
N ARG A 142 21.70 9.43 6.49
CA ARG A 142 20.42 9.74 7.14
C ARG A 142 19.73 10.95 6.50
N VAL A 143 20.43 12.07 6.34
CA VAL A 143 19.87 13.33 5.82
C VAL A 143 19.29 13.14 4.40
N THR A 144 19.96 12.35 3.56
CA THR A 144 19.50 12.07 2.19
C THR A 144 18.27 11.16 2.15
N PHE A 145 18.06 10.35 3.20
CA PHE A 145 17.01 9.34 3.25
C PHE A 145 15.77 9.79 4.03
N GLU A 146 15.95 10.20 5.29
CA GLU A 146 14.89 10.20 6.32
C GLU A 146 13.67 11.05 5.91
N THR A 147 13.88 12.32 5.59
CA THR A 147 12.77 13.24 5.27
C THR A 147 12.00 12.80 4.03
N ARG A 148 12.73 12.42 2.97
CA ARG A 148 12.10 12.01 1.70
C ARG A 148 11.36 10.68 1.86
N TRP A 149 11.96 9.74 2.59
CA TRP A 149 11.35 8.45 2.89
C TRP A 149 10.09 8.60 3.74
N ASN A 150 10.14 9.42 4.79
CA ASN A 150 8.99 9.68 5.67
C ASN A 150 7.83 10.35 4.91
N ARG A 151 8.11 11.31 4.03
CA ARG A 151 7.09 11.94 3.16
C ARG A 151 6.46 10.93 2.20
N ALA A 152 7.27 10.08 1.58
CA ALA A 152 6.78 9.01 0.71
C ALA A 152 5.95 7.98 1.50
N ASN A 153 6.35 7.65 2.73
CA ASN A 153 5.58 6.75 3.60
C ASN A 153 4.24 7.35 4.04
N LEU A 154 4.19 8.65 4.36
CA LEU A 154 2.93 9.33 4.64
C LEU A 154 2.00 9.31 3.43
N ALA A 155 2.50 9.60 2.23
CA ALA A 155 1.70 9.53 1.01
C ALA A 155 1.17 8.10 0.75
N ARG A 156 1.99 7.06 0.97
CA ARG A 156 1.55 5.65 0.91
C ARG A 156 0.50 5.32 1.95
N THR A 157 0.63 5.87 3.17
CA THR A 157 -0.36 5.70 4.24
C THR A 157 -1.70 6.28 3.79
N LEU A 158 -1.73 7.53 3.34
CA LEU A 158 -2.96 8.21 2.90
C LEU A 158 -3.62 7.50 1.72
N THR A 159 -2.84 7.14 0.70
CA THR A 159 -3.36 6.48 -0.52
C THR A 159 -3.83 5.05 -0.24
N SER A 160 -3.12 4.27 0.58
CA SER A 160 -3.58 2.93 0.96
C SER A 160 -4.82 2.99 1.85
N THR A 161 -4.90 3.93 2.79
CA THR A 161 -6.10 4.14 3.63
C THR A 161 -7.31 4.57 2.80
N LEU A 162 -7.11 5.47 1.82
CA LEU A 162 -8.16 5.83 0.87
C LEU A 162 -8.62 4.61 0.06
N SER A 163 -7.69 3.77 -0.38
CA SER A 163 -8.02 2.53 -1.08
C SER A 163 -8.90 1.62 -0.22
N VAL A 164 -8.50 1.37 1.03
CA VAL A 164 -9.27 0.55 1.97
C VAL A 164 -10.66 1.14 2.20
N PHE A 165 -10.76 2.44 2.45
CA PHE A 165 -12.04 3.10 2.68
C PHE A 165 -12.96 2.95 1.48
N ALA A 166 -12.47 3.23 0.27
CA ALA A 166 -13.28 3.15 -0.95
C ALA A 166 -13.73 1.71 -1.26
N LEU A 167 -12.84 0.73 -1.11
CA LEU A 167 -13.14 -0.69 -1.34
C LEU A 167 -14.13 -1.24 -0.30
N ALA A 168 -13.96 -0.88 0.98
CA ALA A 168 -14.88 -1.26 2.05
C ALA A 168 -16.25 -0.59 1.89
N ALA A 169 -16.29 0.68 1.49
CA ALA A 169 -17.53 1.38 1.17
C ALA A 169 -18.25 0.74 -0.02
N ALA A 170 -17.52 0.38 -1.09
CA ALA A 170 -18.07 -0.35 -2.22
C ALA A 170 -18.66 -1.70 -1.77
N LEU A 171 -17.95 -2.46 -0.92
CA LEU A 171 -18.43 -3.74 -0.37
C LEU A 171 -19.68 -3.57 0.52
N ALA A 172 -19.80 -2.46 1.24
CA ALA A 172 -20.93 -2.18 2.12
C ALA A 172 -22.20 -1.75 1.35
N LEU A 173 -22.05 -1.22 0.13
CA LEU A 173 -23.16 -0.76 -0.70
C LEU A 173 -23.94 -1.90 -1.37
N GLY A 174 -23.60 -3.16 -1.10
CA GLY A 174 -24.13 -4.31 -1.82
C GLY A 174 -23.41 -4.37 -3.14
#